data_AF-A0A6A4YZF7-F1
#
_entry.id   AF-A0A6A4YZF7-F1
#
_cell.length_a   1.000
_cell.length_b   1.000
_cell.length_c   1.000
_cell.angle_alpha   90.00
_cell.angle_beta   90.00
_cell.angle_gamma   90.00
#
_symmetry.space_group_name_H-M   'P 1'
#
loop_
_entity.id
_entity.type
_entity.pdbx_description
1 polymer ?
#
loop_
_entity_poly.entity_id
_entity_poly.type
_entity_poly.pdbx_seq_one_letter_code
_entity_poly.pdbx_strand_id
1 'polypeptide(L)'
;MRKLLRISTYREQWACLVDMGYIGIANTLRGIHPKRRPVNGVLDASDVERNRLISSDRVIVENYFGRVCALWKASYATFTWSEKNYCAIQRTTFALTNFHLSLMPLRVEDETFYGMVLARYERMANEKKRKRAETQRRYRLNRQERAALDLGRATRSRLY
;
A
#
# COMPACT_ATOMS: atom_id res chain seq x y z
N MET A 1 -9.76 10.68 14.44
CA MET A 1 -8.60 11.16 15.24
C MET A 1 -7.70 12.06 14.39
N ARG A 2 -7.44 13.30 14.82
CA ARG A 2 -6.42 14.18 14.22
C ARG A 2 -5.17 14.12 15.09
N LYS A 3 -4.12 13.40 14.67
CA LYS A 3 -2.79 13.58 15.27
C LYS A 3 -2.14 14.78 14.58
N LEU A 4 -2.28 15.95 15.18
CA LEU A 4 -1.59 17.16 14.78
C LEU A 4 -0.12 17.04 15.24
N LEU A 5 0.79 16.75 14.30
CA LEU A 5 2.21 16.83 14.60
C LEU A 5 2.65 18.28 14.60
N ARG A 6 2.80 18.84 15.79
CA ARG A 6 3.27 20.21 16.03
C ARG A 6 4.77 20.28 15.73
N ILE A 7 5.13 20.53 14.47
CA ILE A 7 6.51 20.84 14.09
C ILE A 7 6.77 22.31 14.44
N SER A 8 7.73 22.56 15.34
CA SER A 8 8.04 23.88 15.92
C SER A 8 8.31 24.99 14.88
N THR A 9 8.72 24.63 13.67
CA THR A 9 9.09 25.56 12.59
C THR A 9 7.91 26.13 11.80
N TYR A 10 6.69 25.54 11.88
CA TYR A 10 5.52 26.02 11.13
C TYR A 10 4.21 25.85 11.93
N ARG A 11 4.02 26.66 12.97
CA ARG A 11 2.89 26.56 13.92
C ARG A 11 1.50 26.68 13.28
N GLU A 12 1.39 27.35 12.14
CA GLU A 12 0.12 27.68 11.47
C GLU A 12 -0.29 26.67 10.37
N GLN A 13 0.54 25.66 10.07
CA GLN A 13 0.32 24.79 8.90
C GLN A 13 0.10 23.33 9.29
N TRP A 14 -0.97 22.73 8.75
CA TRP A 14 -1.23 21.29 8.88
C TRP A 14 -0.23 20.49 8.06
N ALA A 15 0.24 19.38 8.62
CA ALA A 15 1.11 18.45 7.93
C ALA A 15 0.54 17.03 7.95
N CYS A 16 0.71 16.30 6.85
CA CYS A 16 0.26 14.92 6.68
C CYS A 16 1.47 13.98 6.82
N LEU A 17 1.37 12.96 7.67
CA LEU A 17 2.32 11.84 7.62
C LEU A 17 2.06 11.02 6.37
N VAL A 18 3.11 10.72 5.62
CA VAL A 18 2.97 10.02 4.36
C VAL A 18 4.00 8.93 4.23
N ASP A 19 3.58 7.82 3.62
CA ASP A 19 4.46 6.71 3.29
C ASP A 19 5.61 7.20 2.42
N MET A 20 6.78 6.56 2.55
CA MET A 20 7.91 6.80 1.66
C MET A 20 7.48 6.72 0.20
N GLY A 21 6.56 5.81 -0.14
CA GLY A 21 6.01 5.54 -1.47
C GLY A 21 5.18 6.66 -2.10
N TYR A 22 4.59 7.52 -1.29
CA TYR A 22 3.55 8.46 -1.75
C TYR A 22 4.15 9.67 -2.47
N ILE A 23 3.55 10.05 -3.59
CA ILE A 23 3.99 11.17 -4.44
C ILE A 23 2.82 12.13 -4.60
N GLY A 24 3.10 13.45 -4.64
CA GLY A 24 2.11 14.46 -5.00
C GLY A 24 1.37 15.13 -3.84
N ILE A 25 1.64 14.74 -2.58
CA ILE A 25 1.00 15.37 -1.41
C ILE A 25 1.29 16.87 -1.35
N ALA A 26 2.50 17.29 -1.75
CA ALA A 26 2.97 18.67 -1.69
C ALA A 26 2.12 19.65 -2.50
N ASN A 27 1.35 19.14 -3.48
CA ASN A 27 0.45 19.96 -4.30
C ASN A 27 -0.84 20.34 -3.56
N THR A 28 -1.14 19.71 -2.42
CA THR A 28 -2.39 19.89 -1.67
C THR A 28 -2.15 20.19 -0.19
N LEU A 29 -1.17 19.52 0.41
CA LEU A 29 -0.84 19.61 1.84
C LEU A 29 0.66 19.45 2.05
N ARG A 30 1.18 19.98 3.15
CA ARG A 30 2.56 19.70 3.55
C ARG A 30 2.70 18.23 3.94
N GLY A 31 3.50 17.47 3.20
CA GLY A 31 3.82 16.07 3.52
C GLY A 31 5.05 15.95 4.42
N ILE A 32 4.97 15.10 5.44
CA ILE A 32 6.10 14.62 6.23
C ILE A 32 6.43 13.22 5.72
N HIS A 33 7.50 13.12 4.94
CA HIS A 33 8.02 11.87 4.45
C HIS A 33 9.20 11.41 5.31
N PRO A 34 9.28 10.10 5.65
CA PRO A 34 10.55 9.51 6.04
C PRO A 34 11.56 9.68 4.89
N LYS A 35 12.81 9.99 5.23
CA LYS A 35 13.87 10.12 4.23
C LYS A 35 14.17 8.73 3.67
N ARG A 36 14.04 8.60 2.35
CA ARG A 36 14.41 7.37 1.64
C ARG A 36 15.92 7.21 1.66
N ARG A 37 16.38 5.96 1.78
CA ARG A 37 17.78 5.62 1.58
C ARG A 37 18.20 6.01 0.15
N PRO A 38 19.33 6.72 -0.04
CA PRO A 38 19.84 7.04 -1.37
C PRO A 38 20.29 5.77 -2.11
N VAL A 39 20.26 5.82 -3.45
CA VAL A 39 20.75 4.72 -4.28
C VAL A 39 22.24 4.53 -3.99
N ASN A 40 22.63 3.33 -3.54
CA ASN A 40 24.00 2.97 -3.13
C ASN A 40 24.57 3.74 -1.93
N GLY A 41 23.73 4.36 -1.10
CA GLY A 41 24.20 5.04 0.12
C GLY A 41 23.47 4.57 1.38
N VAL A 42 23.91 5.11 2.52
CA VAL A 42 23.26 4.92 3.82
C VAL A 42 22.63 6.22 4.28
N LEU A 43 21.62 6.12 5.13
CA LEU A 43 21.11 7.27 5.87
C LEU A 43 22.13 7.65 6.94
N ASP A 44 22.32 8.94 7.17
CA ASP A 44 23.12 9.37 8.33
C ASP A 44 22.35 9.11 9.64
N ALA A 45 23.05 9.21 10.77
CA ALA A 45 22.46 8.94 12.08
C ALA A 45 21.26 9.86 12.39
N SER A 46 21.29 11.11 11.91
CA SER A 46 20.23 12.09 12.15
C SER A 46 18.97 11.75 11.35
N ASP A 47 19.13 11.27 10.12
CA ASP A 47 18.05 10.82 9.26
C ASP A 47 17.41 9.53 9.78
N VAL A 48 18.22 8.60 10.30
CA VAL A 48 17.73 7.37 10.94
C VAL A 48 16.87 7.73 12.14
N GLU A 49 17.34 8.62 13.01
CA GLU A 49 16.58 9.03 14.19
C GLU A 49 15.31 9.79 13.80
N ARG A 50 15.39 10.70 12.82
CA ARG A 50 14.22 11.38 12.27
C ARG A 50 13.19 10.38 11.75
N ASN A 51 13.61 9.38 10.99
CA ASN A 51 12.73 8.34 10.47
C ASN A 51 12.10 7.51 11.59
N ARG A 52 12.88 7.17 12.63
CA ARG A 52 12.38 6.46 13.82
C ARG A 52 11.29 7.24 14.53
N LEU A 53 11.48 8.55 14.71
CA LEU A 53 10.46 9.42 15.31
C LEU A 53 9.19 9.48 14.44
N ILE A 54 9.33 9.68 13.13
CA ILE A 54 8.19 9.67 12.19
C ILE A 54 7.43 8.33 12.25
N SER A 55 8.16 7.20 12.29
CA SER A 55 7.56 5.87 12.43
C SER A 55 6.86 5.69 13.77
N SER A 56 7.43 6.18 14.87
CA SER A 56 6.79 6.13 16.20
C SER A 56 5.46 6.90 16.21
N ASP A 57 5.38 7.98 15.44
CA ASP A 57 4.14 8.75 15.36
C ASP A 57 3.03 8.05 14.59
N ARG A 58 3.42 7.21 13.64
CA ARG A 58 2.56 6.43 12.74
C ARG A 58 1.82 5.30 13.47
N VAL A 59 2.33 4.82 14.60
CA VAL A 59 1.68 3.75 15.40
C VAL A 59 0.22 4.06 15.71
N ILE A 60 -0.11 5.33 16.04
CA ILE A 60 -1.51 5.72 16.29
C ILE A 60 -2.37 5.60 15.04
N VAL A 61 -1.81 5.91 13.87
CA VAL A 61 -2.51 5.79 12.58
C VAL A 61 -2.73 4.32 12.25
N GLU A 62 -1.72 3.47 12.46
CA GLU A 62 -1.80 2.03 12.21
C GLU A 62 -2.81 1.36 13.13
N ASN A 63 -2.82 1.69 14.43
CA ASN A 63 -3.82 1.19 15.37
C ASN A 63 -5.23 1.67 14.98
N TYR A 64 -5.37 2.91 14.54
CA TYR A 64 -6.67 3.40 14.05
C TYR A 64 -7.16 2.57 12.84
N PHE A 65 -6.31 2.37 11.83
CA PHE A 65 -6.68 1.55 10.67
C PHE A 65 -6.87 0.07 11.01
N GLY A 66 -6.12 -0.43 12.00
CA GLY A 66 -6.33 -1.74 12.60
C GLY A 66 -7.74 -1.91 13.15
N ARG A 67 -8.18 -0.95 13.98
CA ARG A 67 -9.55 -0.94 14.51
C ARG A 67 -10.60 -0.82 13.41
N VAL A 68 -10.38 0.06 12.43
CA VAL A 68 -11.27 0.19 11.26
C VAL A 68 -11.39 -1.15 10.55
N CYS A 69 -10.28 -1.82 10.24
CA CYS A 69 -10.32 -3.08 9.52
C CYS A 69 -10.92 -4.20 10.38
N ALA A 70 -10.68 -4.21 11.69
CA ALA A 70 -11.25 -5.21 12.59
C ALA A 70 -12.78 -5.12 12.66
N LEU A 71 -13.32 -3.90 12.72
CA LEU A 71 -14.76 -3.66 12.79
C LEU A 71 -15.46 -3.76 11.43
N TRP A 72 -14.79 -3.32 10.35
CA TRP A 72 -15.45 -3.08 9.07
C TRP A 72 -14.74 -3.83 7.93
N LYS A 73 -15.32 -4.95 7.51
CA LYS A 73 -14.83 -5.73 6.34
C LYS A 73 -14.72 -4.91 5.06
N ALA A 74 -15.61 -3.94 4.87
CA ALA A 74 -15.59 -3.04 3.72
C ALA A 74 -14.31 -2.19 3.62
N SER A 75 -13.56 -2.01 4.71
CA SER A 75 -12.33 -1.22 4.73
C SER A 75 -11.09 -2.00 4.30
N TYR A 76 -11.16 -3.33 4.17
CA TYR A 76 -10.04 -4.13 3.68
C TYR A 76 -10.36 -5.21 2.62
N ALA A 77 -11.65 -5.39 2.30
CA ALA A 77 -12.04 -6.25 1.19
C ALA A 77 -11.91 -5.52 -0.15
N THR A 78 -11.70 -6.28 -1.24
CA THR A 78 -11.78 -5.75 -2.59
C THR A 78 -13.17 -5.17 -2.82
N PHE A 79 -13.26 -3.86 -3.02
CA PHE A 79 -14.50 -3.17 -3.29
C PHE A 79 -14.83 -3.24 -4.80
N THR A 80 -16.07 -3.60 -5.14
CA THR A 80 -16.51 -3.82 -6.53
C THR A 80 -17.59 -2.86 -7.00
N TRP A 81 -18.01 -1.91 -6.17
CA TRP A 81 -19.04 -0.92 -6.51
C TRP A 81 -18.42 0.44 -6.90
N SER A 82 -19.27 1.44 -7.13
CA SER A 82 -18.84 2.78 -7.57
C SER A 82 -18.02 3.53 -6.53
N GLU A 83 -17.13 4.40 -7.00
CA GLU A 83 -16.30 5.27 -6.14
C GLU A 83 -17.14 6.14 -5.19
N LYS A 84 -18.28 6.66 -5.66
CA LYS A 84 -19.20 7.44 -4.82
C LYS A 84 -19.69 6.62 -3.61
N ASN A 85 -20.02 5.34 -3.83
CA ASN A 85 -20.44 4.44 -2.77
C ASN A 85 -19.26 4.11 -1.84
N TYR A 86 -18.05 3.94 -2.38
CA TYR A 86 -16.85 3.75 -1.59
C TYR A 86 -16.62 4.91 -0.61
N CYS A 87 -16.64 6.15 -1.10
CA CYS A 87 -16.42 7.35 -0.28
C CYS A 87 -17.47 7.47 0.83
N ALA A 88 -18.75 7.22 0.52
CA ALA A 88 -19.82 7.25 1.51
C ALA A 88 -19.61 6.17 2.59
N ILE A 89 -19.31 4.94 2.19
CA ILE A 89 -19.06 3.82 3.10
C ILE A 89 -17.85 4.11 3.99
N GLN A 90 -16.71 4.54 3.43
CA GLN A 90 -15.52 4.83 4.22
C GLN A 90 -15.76 5.95 5.24
N ARG A 91 -16.42 7.05 4.82
CA ARG A 91 -16.79 8.13 5.74
C ARG A 91 -17.64 7.63 6.91
N THR A 92 -18.62 6.76 6.64
CA THR A 92 -19.46 6.15 7.67
C THR A 92 -18.64 5.24 8.59
N THR A 93 -17.82 4.35 8.04
CA THR A 93 -16.97 3.46 8.87
C THR A 93 -16.01 4.24 9.76
N PHE A 94 -15.44 5.35 9.27
CA PHE A 94 -14.57 6.22 10.08
C PHE A 94 -15.36 6.98 11.16
N ALA A 95 -16.55 7.48 10.85
CA ALA A 95 -17.40 8.13 11.84
C ALA A 95 -17.78 7.18 12.97
N LEU A 96 -18.23 5.96 12.63
CA LEU A 96 -18.56 4.91 13.61
C LEU A 96 -17.34 4.46 14.40
N THR A 97 -16.17 4.36 13.77
CA THR A 97 -14.93 4.05 14.48
C THR A 97 -14.55 5.17 15.45
N ASN A 98 -14.69 6.44 15.07
CA ASN A 98 -14.42 7.56 15.99
C ASN A 98 -15.35 7.51 17.23
N PHE A 99 -16.63 7.18 17.05
CA PHE A 99 -17.55 6.95 18.17
C PHE A 99 -17.12 5.73 19.01
N HIS A 100 -16.74 4.63 18.37
CA HIS A 100 -16.22 3.47 19.07
C HIS A 100 -14.98 3.83 19.92
N LEU A 101 -14.12 4.73 19.44
CA LEU A 101 -12.94 5.19 20.18
C LEU A 101 -13.26 6.07 21.39
N SER A 102 -14.41 6.75 21.42
CA SER A 102 -14.84 7.45 22.64
C SER A 102 -15.30 6.49 23.73
N LEU A 103 -15.64 5.25 23.38
CA LEU A 103 -16.05 4.20 24.32
C LEU A 103 -14.89 3.26 24.68
N MET A 104 -14.04 2.94 23.70
CA MET A 104 -12.95 1.98 23.82
C MET A 104 -11.68 2.51 23.15
N PRO A 105 -10.64 2.87 23.93
CA PRO A 105 -9.37 3.34 23.40
C PRO A 105 -8.70 2.35 22.42
N LEU A 106 -7.76 2.87 21.64
CA LEU A 106 -6.87 2.07 20.79
C LEU A 106 -6.01 1.14 21.63
N ARG A 107 -5.73 -0.04 21.11
CA ARG A 107 -4.96 -1.10 21.78
C ARG A 107 -3.88 -1.67 20.86
N VAL A 108 -2.98 -2.46 21.42
CA VAL A 108 -1.89 -3.10 20.67
C VAL A 108 -2.39 -4.17 19.70
N GLU A 109 -3.54 -4.80 19.99
CA GLU A 109 -4.16 -5.80 19.11
C GLU A 109 -4.62 -5.17 17.79
N ASP A 110 -4.93 -3.87 17.79
CA ASP A 110 -5.30 -3.15 16.58
C ASP A 110 -4.12 -3.13 15.58
N GLU A 111 -2.90 -2.85 16.07
CA GLU A 111 -1.67 -2.91 15.27
C GLU A 111 -1.48 -4.29 14.65
N THR A 112 -1.66 -5.32 15.47
CA THR A 112 -1.49 -6.73 15.06
C THR A 112 -2.48 -7.09 13.96
N PHE A 113 -3.74 -6.68 14.11
CA PHE A 113 -4.75 -6.88 13.09
C PHE A 113 -4.42 -6.15 11.79
N TYR A 114 -3.94 -4.91 11.88
CA TYR A 114 -3.51 -4.16 10.71
C TYR A 114 -2.35 -4.85 9.97
N GLY A 115 -1.37 -5.37 10.72
CA GLY A 115 -0.29 -6.18 10.17
C GLY A 115 -0.79 -7.42 9.41
N MET A 116 -1.79 -8.13 9.94
CA MET A 116 -2.42 -9.26 9.25
C MET A 116 -3.11 -8.85 7.93
N VAL A 117 -3.76 -7.69 7.91
CA VAL A 117 -4.40 -7.13 6.71
C VAL A 117 -3.35 -6.77 5.65
N LEU A 118 -2.26 -6.11 6.05
CA LEU A 118 -1.16 -5.80 5.13
C LEU A 118 -0.50 -7.06 4.56
N ALA A 119 -0.23 -8.06 5.40
CA ALA A 119 0.32 -9.34 4.95
C ALA A 119 -0.62 -10.04 3.96
N ARG A 120 -1.94 -9.92 4.14
CA ARG A 120 -2.92 -10.42 3.16
C ARG A 120 -2.80 -9.70 1.82
N TYR A 121 -2.67 -8.38 1.81
CA TYR A 121 -2.49 -7.62 0.57
C TYR A 121 -1.20 -7.98 -0.16
N GLU A 122 -0.11 -8.16 0.58
CA GLU A 122 1.15 -8.62 0.03
C GLU A 122 1.00 -9.99 -0.64
N ARG A 123 0.36 -10.96 0.03
CA ARG A 123 0.07 -12.28 -0.56
C ARG A 123 -0.73 -12.16 -1.85
N MET A 124 -1.78 -11.34 -1.87
CA MET A 124 -2.61 -11.11 -3.07
C MET A 124 -1.80 -10.47 -4.21
N ALA A 125 -0.91 -9.53 -3.91
CA ALA A 125 -0.04 -8.90 -4.90
C ALA A 125 0.96 -9.91 -5.49
N ASN A 126 1.59 -10.72 -4.63
CA ASN A 126 2.53 -11.77 -5.03
C ASN A 126 1.85 -12.85 -5.87
N GLU A 127 0.63 -13.26 -5.52
CA GLU A 127 -0.14 -14.21 -6.32
C GLU A 127 -0.47 -13.65 -7.71
N LYS A 128 -0.90 -12.38 -7.80
CA LYS A 128 -1.12 -11.70 -9.09
C LYS A 128 0.15 -11.64 -9.92
N LYS A 129 1.30 -11.35 -9.30
CA LYS A 129 2.62 -11.34 -9.98
C LYS A 129 2.98 -12.73 -10.51
N ARG A 130 2.79 -13.77 -9.71
CA ARG A 130 3.02 -15.17 -10.11
C ARG A 130 2.15 -15.57 -11.30
N LYS A 131 0.83 -15.34 -11.22
CA LYS A 131 -0.10 -15.63 -12.32
C LYS A 131 0.28 -14.91 -13.62
N ARG A 132 0.70 -13.64 -13.54
CA ARG A 132 1.20 -12.89 -14.72
C ARG A 132 2.46 -13.52 -15.30
N ALA A 133 3.43 -13.89 -14.46
CA ALA A 133 4.67 -14.53 -14.89
C ALA A 133 4.41 -15.89 -15.56
N GLU A 134 3.50 -16.70 -15.02
CA GLU A 134 3.08 -17.98 -15.59
C GLU A 134 2.41 -17.80 -16.96
N THR A 135 1.46 -16.87 -17.08
CA THR A 135 0.81 -16.56 -18.36
C THR A 135 1.82 -16.08 -19.40
N GLN A 136 2.75 -15.20 -19.02
CA GLN A 136 3.82 -14.75 -19.92
C GLN A 136 4.76 -15.88 -20.33
N ARG A 137 5.12 -16.78 -19.41
CA ARG A 137 5.93 -17.96 -19.71
C ARG A 137 5.22 -18.86 -20.72
N ARG A 138 3.95 -19.17 -20.50
CA ARG A 138 3.15 -19.99 -21.43
C ARG A 138 3.03 -19.34 -22.80
N TYR A 139 2.80 -18.04 -22.84
CA TYR A 139 2.77 -17.28 -24.10
C TYR A 139 4.10 -17.37 -24.87
N ARG A 140 5.25 -17.23 -24.17
CA ARG A 140 6.58 -17.35 -24.79
C ARG A 140 6.83 -18.75 -25.36
N LEU A 141 6.47 -19.80 -24.62
CA LEU A 141 6.60 -21.20 -25.07
C LEU A 141 5.74 -21.45 -26.32
N ASN A 142 4.46 -21.12 -26.27
CA ASN A 142 3.55 -21.32 -27.41
C ASN A 142 3.98 -20.48 -28.65
N ARG A 143 4.68 -19.36 -28.45
CA ARG A 143 5.25 -18.58 -29.55
C ARG A 143 6.47 -19.28 -30.15
N GLN A 144 7.35 -19.84 -29.32
CA GLN A 144 8.52 -20.60 -29.79
C GLN A 144 8.09 -21.86 -30.56
N GLU A 145 7.09 -22.59 -30.06
CA GLU A 145 6.54 -23.76 -30.75
C GLU A 145 5.97 -23.42 -32.13
N ARG A 146 5.19 -22.33 -32.24
CA ARG A 146 4.68 -21.85 -33.52
C ARG A 146 5.81 -21.50 -34.50
N ALA A 147 6.81 -20.75 -34.03
CA ALA A 147 7.97 -20.42 -34.87
C ALA A 147 8.74 -21.67 -35.34
N ALA A 148 8.90 -22.68 -34.47
CA ALA A 148 9.57 -23.93 -34.82
C ALA A 148 8.79 -24.75 -35.86
N LEU A 149 7.45 -24.79 -35.74
CA LEU A 149 6.58 -25.44 -36.73
C LEU A 149 6.66 -24.74 -38.09
N ASP A 150 6.65 -23.41 -38.12
CA ASP A 150 6.77 -22.62 -39.35
C ASP A 150 8.13 -22.84 -40.04
N LEU A 151 9.22 -22.89 -39.27
CA LEU A 151 10.57 -23.24 -39.76
C LEU A 151 10.62 -24.66 -40.33
N GLY A 152 10.02 -25.64 -39.64
CA GLY A 152 9.99 -27.03 -40.11
C GLY A 152 9.19 -27.19 -41.41
N ARG A 153 8.09 -26.45 -41.56
CA ARG A 153 7.30 -26.40 -42.82
C ARG A 153 8.11 -25.79 -43.96
N ALA A 154 8.75 -24.64 -43.73
CA ALA A 154 9.58 -23.97 -44.74
C ALA A 154 10.76 -24.83 -45.20
N THR A 155 11.34 -25.64 -44.29
CA THR A 155 12.45 -26.54 -44.61
C THR A 155 11.99 -27.72 -45.46
N ARG A 156 10.81 -28.30 -45.18
CA ARG A 156 10.23 -29.36 -46.01
C ARG A 156 9.84 -28.87 -47.40
N SER A 157 9.34 -27.65 -47.53
CA SER A 157 8.99 -27.06 -48.84
C SER A 157 10.20 -26.72 -49.72
N ARG A 158 11.43 -26.74 -49.18
CA ARG A 158 12.68 -26.54 -49.94
C ARG A 158 13.35 -27.83 -50.40
N LEU A 159 12.88 -28.99 -49.92
CA LEU A 159 13.45 -30.31 -50.23
C LEU A 159 12.69 -31.05 -51.34
N TYR A 160 11.72 -30.38 -51.97
CA TYR A 160 10.98 -30.82 -53.16
C TYR A 160 11.05 -29.75 -54.24
#